data_AF-A0A6B3FIU1-F1
#
_entry.id   AF-A0A6B3FIU1-F1
#
_cell.length_a   1.000
_cell.length_b   1.000
_cell.length_c   1.000
_cell.angle_alpha   90.00
_cell.angle_beta   90.00
_cell.angle_gamma   90.00
#
_symmetry.space_group_name_H-M   'P 1'
#
loop_
_entity.id
_entity.type
_entity.pdbx_description
1 polymer ?
#
loop_
_entity_poly.entity_id
_entity_poly.type
_entity_poly.pdbx_seq_one_letter_code
_entity_poly.pdbx_strand_id
1 'polypeptide(L)'
;DQVWLRPRALGGTGVKPDTSVTVLGQRLALPVLLAPTSPQRLLHEDAEIATARAAESAGTVSIVSTDSHYAFSDVTGAVGS
;
A
#
# COMPACT_ATOMS: atom_id res chain seq x y z
N ASP A 1 2.42 15.08 17.34
CA ASP A 1 3.67 15.75 16.94
C ASP A 1 4.79 15.64 17.98
N GLN A 2 5.18 14.41 18.34
CA GLN A 2 6.25 14.16 19.33
C GLN A 2 7.62 13.87 18.68
N VAL A 3 7.70 13.93 17.35
CA VAL A 3 8.90 13.62 16.56
C VAL A 3 9.07 14.69 15.49
N TRP A 4 10.32 15.11 15.28
CA TRP A 4 10.69 16.14 14.31
C TRP A 4 11.66 15.58 13.27
N LEU A 5 11.51 16.02 12.02
CA LEU A 5 12.51 15.79 11.00
C LEU A 5 13.73 16.67 11.26
N ARG A 6 14.93 16.11 11.15
CA ARG A 6 16.20 16.87 11.16
C ARG A 6 16.87 16.74 9.79
N PRO A 7 16.58 17.64 8.83
CA PRO A 7 17.21 17.62 7.52
C PRO A 7 18.73 17.70 7.64
N ARG A 8 19.45 16.94 6.81
CA ARG A 8 20.90 17.00 6.71
C ARG A 8 21.29 18.03 5.65
N ALA A 9 21.85 19.16 6.07
CA ALA A 9 22.35 20.18 5.15
C ALA A 9 23.44 19.59 4.24
N LEU A 10 23.37 19.92 2.94
CA LEU A 10 24.30 19.44 1.90
C LEU A 10 24.37 17.90 1.76
N GLY A 11 23.38 17.16 2.29
CA GLY A 11 23.30 15.71 2.20
C GLY A 11 22.66 15.18 0.91
N GLY A 12 22.25 16.06 -0.01
CA GLY A 12 21.66 15.68 -1.28
C GLY A 12 22.72 15.13 -2.23
N THR A 13 22.52 13.91 -2.74
CA THR A 13 23.44 13.25 -3.68
C THR A 13 23.19 13.63 -5.14
N GLY A 14 22.18 14.46 -5.44
CA GLY A 14 21.74 14.74 -6.81
C GLY A 14 21.03 13.55 -7.49
N VAL A 15 20.87 12.43 -6.79
CA VAL A 15 20.22 11.21 -7.27
C VAL A 15 18.79 11.14 -6.74
N LYS A 16 17.87 10.62 -7.56
CA LYS A 16 16.50 10.34 -7.14
C LYS A 16 16.50 9.32 -5.99
N PRO A 17 15.85 9.59 -4.84
CA PRO A 17 15.74 8.61 -3.77
C PRO A 17 15.10 7.31 -4.26
N ASP A 18 15.71 6.18 -3.94
CA ASP A 18 15.09 4.87 -4.12
C ASP A 18 14.18 4.59 -2.92
N THR A 19 12.87 4.51 -3.18
CA THR A 19 11.83 4.27 -2.17
C THR A 19 11.50 2.80 -2.00
N SER A 20 12.05 1.94 -2.84
CA SER A 20 11.69 0.55 -2.87
C SER A 20 12.19 -0.18 -1.62
N VAL A 21 11.41 -1.13 -1.08
CA VAL A 21 11.79 -1.95 0.08
C VAL A 21 11.52 -3.43 -0.15
N THR A 22 12.04 -4.28 0.72
CA THR A 22 11.69 -5.71 0.77
C THR A 22 10.95 -5.98 2.07
N VAL A 23 9.74 -6.51 1.98
CA VAL A 23 8.86 -6.81 3.12
C VAL A 23 8.45 -8.27 3.01
N LEU A 24 8.73 -9.07 4.04
CA LEU A 24 8.40 -10.50 4.07
C LEU A 24 8.89 -11.28 2.83
N GLY A 25 10.05 -10.89 2.28
CA GLY A 25 10.63 -11.50 1.07
C GLY A 25 10.08 -10.96 -0.26
N GLN A 26 9.07 -10.09 -0.25
CA GLN A 26 8.50 -9.46 -1.44
C GLN A 26 9.11 -8.08 -1.68
N ARG A 27 9.44 -7.78 -2.94
CA ARG A 27 9.98 -6.49 -3.36
C ARG A 27 8.84 -5.52 -3.67
N LEU A 28 8.80 -4.39 -2.97
CA LEU A 28 7.82 -3.31 -3.19
C LEU A 28 8.51 -2.05 -3.71
N ALA A 29 7.80 -1.25 -4.51
CA ALA A 29 8.29 0.00 -5.07
C ALA A 29 8.25 1.17 -4.06
N LEU A 30 7.40 1.09 -3.03
CA LEU A 30 7.31 2.09 -1.97
C LEU A 30 7.14 1.48 -0.56
N PRO A 31 7.57 2.18 0.51
CA PRO A 31 7.56 1.69 1.88
C PRO A 31 6.25 2.06 2.61
N VAL A 32 5.12 2.04 1.90
CA VAL A 32 3.80 2.43 2.41
C VAL A 32 2.80 1.38 1.98
N LEU A 33 2.04 0.85 2.93
CA LEU A 33 1.05 -0.20 2.71
C LEU A 33 -0.34 0.33 3.00
N LEU A 34 -1.35 -0.20 2.33
CA LEU A 34 -2.74 0.15 2.66
C LEU A 34 -3.20 -0.71 3.85
N ALA A 35 -3.58 -0.04 4.94
CA ALA A 35 -4.01 -0.67 6.18
C ALA A 35 -5.33 -1.47 6.00
N PRO A 36 -5.61 -2.48 6.84
CA PRO A 36 -6.88 -3.18 6.80
C PRO A 36 -7.99 -2.23 7.24
N THR A 37 -8.87 -1.85 6.31
CA THR A 37 -9.98 -0.93 6.56
C THR A 37 -11.21 -1.44 5.84
N SER A 38 -12.31 -1.59 6.56
CA SER A 38 -13.65 -1.91 6.07
C SER A 38 -14.66 -1.26 7.03
N PRO A 39 -15.91 -0.97 6.62
CA PRO A 39 -16.53 -1.29 5.33
C PRO A 39 -16.24 -0.26 4.21
N GLN A 40 -15.50 -0.64 3.16
CA GLN A 40 -15.16 0.30 2.07
C GLN A 40 -16.30 0.55 1.08
N ARG A 41 -17.28 -0.35 1.03
CA ARG A 41 -18.45 -0.25 0.14
C ARG A 41 -19.39 0.90 0.49
N LEU A 42 -19.26 1.46 1.69
CA LEU A 42 -19.94 2.71 2.07
C LEU A 42 -19.39 3.92 1.30
N LEU A 43 -18.17 3.82 0.77
CA LEU A 43 -17.49 4.91 0.08
C LEU A 43 -17.49 4.73 -1.44
N HIS A 44 -17.32 3.50 -1.94
CA HIS A 44 -17.29 3.20 -3.36
C HIS A 44 -17.79 1.78 -3.64
N GLU A 45 -18.50 1.56 -4.75
CA GLU A 45 -19.09 0.25 -5.06
C GLU A 45 -18.08 -0.88 -5.21
N ASP A 46 -16.94 -0.61 -5.84
CA ASP A 46 -15.82 -1.55 -6.01
C ASP A 46 -15.02 -1.83 -4.72
N ALA A 47 -15.21 -1.02 -3.67
CA ALA A 47 -14.69 -1.22 -2.32
C ALA A 47 -13.25 -1.81 -2.25
N GLU A 48 -13.07 -2.93 -1.55
CA GLU A 48 -11.78 -3.58 -1.33
C GLU A 48 -11.09 -4.04 -2.62
N ILE A 49 -11.83 -4.33 -3.69
CA ILE A 49 -11.27 -4.69 -5.00
C ILE A 49 -10.54 -3.50 -5.63
N ALA A 50 -11.15 -2.30 -5.58
CA ALA A 50 -10.50 -1.09 -6.09
C ALA A 50 -9.24 -0.76 -5.27
N THR A 51 -9.30 -0.92 -3.95
CA THR A 51 -8.15 -0.70 -3.05
C THR A 51 -6.99 -1.66 -3.36
N ALA A 52 -7.28 -2.95 -3.60
CA ALA A 52 -6.26 -3.94 -3.95
C ALA A 52 -5.58 -3.61 -5.28
N ARG A 53 -6.37 -3.30 -6.32
CA ARG A 53 -5.85 -2.88 -7.64
C ARG A 53 -5.02 -1.59 -7.56
N ALA A 54 -5.48 -0.62 -6.76
CA ALA A 54 -4.74 0.61 -6.56
C ALA A 54 -3.37 0.35 -5.90
N ALA A 55 -3.33 -0.50 -4.86
CA ALA A 55 -2.08 -0.89 -4.22
C ALA A 55 -1.10 -1.53 -5.21
N GLU A 56 -1.57 -2.50 -6.00
CA GLU A 56 -0.75 -3.16 -7.02
C GLU A 56 -0.22 -2.17 -8.06
N SER A 57 -1.08 -1.30 -8.59
CA SER A 57 -0.69 -0.29 -9.58
C SER A 57 0.35 0.71 -9.05
N ALA A 58 0.33 0.97 -7.73
CA ALA A 58 1.31 1.81 -7.05
C ALA A 58 2.60 1.06 -6.68
N GLY A 59 2.68 -0.24 -6.97
CA GLY A 59 3.81 -1.11 -6.63
C GLY A 59 3.91 -1.41 -5.14
N THR A 60 2.78 -1.47 -4.45
CA THR A 60 2.68 -1.85 -3.04
C THR A 60 1.54 -2.85 -2.82
N VAL A 61 1.20 -3.13 -1.56
CA VAL A 61 0.17 -4.10 -1.18
C VAL A 61 -0.88 -3.48 -0.27
N SER A 62 -2.10 -4.00 -0.37
CA SER A 62 -3.18 -3.75 0.59
C SER A 62 -3.31 -4.91 1.56
N ILE A 63 -3.58 -4.61 2.82
CA ILE A 63 -3.91 -5.60 3.84
C ILE A 63 -5.42 -5.78 3.86
N VAL A 64 -5.90 -7.01 3.66
CA VAL A 64 -7.34 -7.30 3.63
C VAL A 64 -7.90 -7.40 5.05
N SER A 65 -9.00 -6.69 5.32
CA SER A 65 -9.74 -6.80 6.57
C SER A 65 -10.48 -8.14 6.66
N THR A 66 -10.58 -8.71 7.87
CA THR A 66 -11.44 -9.88 8.13
C THR A 66 -12.93 -9.57 7.95
N ASP A 67 -13.31 -8.29 8.02
CA ASP A 67 -14.66 -7.79 7.82
C ASP A 67 -14.85 -7.18 6.42
N SER A 68 -14.14 -7.75 5.43
CA SER A 68 -14.24 -7.34 4.02
C SER A 68 -15.63 -7.66 3.46
N HIS A 69 -16.16 -6.78 2.62
CA HIS A 69 -17.42 -7.04 1.90
C HIS A 69 -17.28 -8.01 0.72
N TYR A 70 -16.05 -8.28 0.28
CA TYR A 70 -15.73 -9.30 -0.71
C TYR A 70 -15.04 -10.49 -0.06
N ALA A 71 -15.23 -11.69 -0.62
CA ALA A 71 -14.47 -12.85 -0.19
C ALA A 71 -12.98 -12.61 -0.43
N PHE A 72 -12.14 -13.15 0.45
CA PHE A 72 -10.69 -13.00 0.34
C PHE A 72 -10.17 -13.41 -1.05
N SER A 73 -10.70 -14.49 -1.61
CA SER A 73 -10.39 -14.98 -2.96
C SER A 73 -10.69 -13.98 -4.06
N ASP A 74 -11.78 -13.21 -3.94
CA ASP A 74 -12.19 -12.24 -4.95
C ASP A 74 -11.23 -11.04 -4.95
N VAL A 75 -10.80 -10.61 -3.76
CA VAL A 75 -9.82 -9.54 -3.59
C VAL A 75 -8.45 -9.97 -4.13
N THR A 76 -7.99 -11.17 -3.79
CA THR A 76 -6.71 -11.68 -4.32
C THR A 76 -6.75 -11.97 -5.81
N GLY A 77 -7.89 -12.42 -6.34
CA GLY A 77 -8.06 -12.68 -7.78
C GLY A 77 -8.14 -11.40 -8.63
N ALA A 78 -8.35 -10.24 -8.01
CA ALA A 78 -8.40 -8.96 -8.70
C ALA A 78 -7.02 -8.34 -8.97
N VAL A 79 -5.95 -8.90 -8.41
CA VAL A 79 -4.55 -8.47 -8.56
C VAL A 79 -3.70 -9.61 -9.15
N GLY A 80 -2.62 -9.27 -9.84
CA GLY A 80 -1.84 -10.16 -10.70
C GLY A 80 -0.55 -10.72 -10.08
N SER A 81 -0.43 -10.79 -8.75
CA SER A 81 0.74 -11.40 -8.08
C SER A 81 0.78 -12.92 -8.19
#